data_AF-K1TQ07-F1
#
_entry.id   AF-K1TQ07-F1
#
_cell.length_a   1.000
_cell.length_b   1.000
_cell.length_c   1.000
_cell.angle_alpha   90.00
_cell.angle_beta   90.00
_cell.angle_gamma   90.00
#
_symmetry.space_group_name_H-M   'P 1'
#
loop_
_entity.id
_entity.type
_entity.pdbx_description
1 polymer ?
#
loop_
_entity_poly.entity_id
_entity_poly.type
_entity_poly.pdbx_seq_one_letter_code
_entity_poly.pdbx_strand_id
1 'polypeptide(L)'
;MGIDEGKNPPFEIVGVIEDFRTGHLAKGDAPLAILYDKGDNPTNPLIATIVEGKRKEAVDFLKELHDEVLGQGEFDYSFVEDEVKKLYDEDKRATQIYVTFAGLAICISCLGLFGLSLYDIRQRYREIALRKVNGATGKQVALLLVRKYLYILGAAFAVAIPLAYYIIHDYTKDFTVKAPVGVDIFITGFILTLIISLGTLLWQVRRAVRINPALIMKS
;
A
#
# COMPACT_ATOMS: atom_id res chain seq x y z
N MET A 1 35.67 25.39 -19.04
CA MET A 1 35.33 26.43 -20.03
C MET A 1 33.93 26.92 -19.65
N GLY A 2 33.78 28.17 -19.22
CA GLY A 2 32.51 28.69 -18.69
C GLY A 2 31.45 28.73 -19.77
N ILE A 3 30.29 28.13 -19.50
CA ILE A 3 29.13 28.22 -20.38
C ILE A 3 28.48 29.58 -20.13
N ASP A 4 28.61 30.46 -21.11
CA ASP A 4 28.00 31.78 -21.17
C ASP A 4 26.47 31.56 -21.37
N GLU A 5 25.67 31.67 -20.30
CA GLU A 5 24.22 31.35 -20.29
C GLU A 5 23.38 32.20 -21.28
N GLY A 6 23.97 33.22 -21.91
CA GLY A 6 23.34 34.07 -22.92
C GLY A 6 23.53 33.66 -24.39
N LYS A 7 24.38 32.67 -24.69
CA LYS A 7 24.53 32.10 -26.03
C LYS A 7 24.00 30.67 -26.00
N ASN A 8 22.95 30.38 -26.76
CA ASN A 8 22.53 29.02 -27.03
C ASN A 8 23.37 28.50 -28.21
N PRO A 9 24.51 27.81 -27.99
CA PRO A 9 25.32 27.32 -29.09
C PRO A 9 24.48 26.34 -29.93
N PRO A 10 24.57 26.39 -31.27
CA PRO A 10 23.83 25.45 -32.11
C PRO A 10 24.34 24.03 -31.88
N PHE A 11 23.45 23.12 -31.48
CA PHE A 11 23.72 21.69 -31.41
C PHE A 11 23.26 21.00 -32.69
N GLU A 12 24.08 20.07 -33.20
CA GLU A 12 23.70 19.21 -34.32
C GLU A 12 22.95 17.97 -33.82
N ILE A 13 21.78 17.69 -34.40
CA ILE A 13 21.01 16.48 -34.08
C ILE A 13 21.59 15.33 -34.89
N VAL A 14 22.36 14.45 -34.22
CA VAL A 14 23.02 13.29 -34.86
C VAL A 14 22.06 12.10 -35.02
N GLY A 15 21.01 12.02 -34.19
CA GLY A 15 20.03 10.96 -34.25
C GLY A 15 18.87 11.17 -33.28
N VAL A 16 17.81 10.39 -33.50
CA VAL A 16 16.65 10.30 -32.62
C VAL A 16 16.47 8.83 -32.27
N ILE A 17 16.32 8.55 -30.98
CA ILE A 17 16.09 7.21 -30.46
C ILE A 17 14.62 7.08 -30.03
N GLU A 18 14.16 5.83 -29.90
CA GLU A 18 12.82 5.57 -29.36
C GLU A 18 12.70 6.06 -27.92
N ASP A 19 11.48 6.48 -27.56
CA ASP A 19 11.19 6.96 -26.22
C ASP A 19 11.47 5.88 -25.18
N PHE A 20 12.22 6.26 -24.14
CA PHE A 20 12.50 5.41 -22.99
C PHE A 20 12.29 6.19 -21.70
N ARG A 21 12.02 5.45 -20.63
CA ARG A 21 11.65 6.05 -19.35
C ARG A 21 12.86 6.26 -18.48
N THR A 22 12.99 7.48 -17.97
CA THR A 22 14.14 7.91 -17.18
C THR A 22 13.80 8.23 -15.73
N GLY A 23 12.51 8.30 -15.39
CA GLY A 23 12.06 8.75 -14.08
C GLY A 23 10.99 7.86 -13.44
N HIS A 24 10.41 8.38 -12.36
CA HIS A 24 9.32 7.74 -11.63
C HIS A 24 8.10 7.53 -12.53
N LEU A 25 7.49 6.34 -12.52
CA LEU A 25 6.40 5.99 -13.46
C LEU A 25 5.16 6.89 -13.39
N ALA A 26 4.91 7.49 -12.22
CA ALA A 26 3.82 8.45 -12.05
C ALA A 26 4.10 9.78 -12.77
N LYS A 27 5.37 10.18 -12.91
CA LYS A 27 5.79 11.41 -13.59
C LYS A 27 5.92 11.12 -15.09
N GLY A 28 5.45 12.03 -15.93
CA GLY A 28 5.55 11.88 -17.38
C GLY A 28 6.98 11.91 -17.88
N ASP A 29 7.18 11.40 -19.09
CA ASP A 29 8.48 11.43 -19.75
C ASP A 29 8.79 12.87 -20.18
N ALA A 30 9.84 13.46 -19.61
CA ALA A 30 10.31 14.79 -19.98
C ALA A 30 11.18 14.71 -21.25
N PRO A 31 11.18 15.74 -22.11
CA PRO A 31 12.03 15.75 -23.29
C PRO A 31 13.51 15.66 -22.86
N LEU A 32 14.20 14.62 -23.35
CA LEU A 32 15.59 14.33 -23.03
C LEU A 32 16.46 14.61 -24.25
N ALA A 33 17.55 15.34 -24.04
CA ALA A 33 18.64 15.47 -25.01
C ALA A 33 19.88 14.79 -24.44
N ILE A 34 20.46 13.84 -25.18
CA ILE A 34 21.74 13.23 -24.85
C ILE A 34 22.81 14.01 -25.59
N LEU A 35 23.69 14.66 -24.83
CA LEU A 35 24.76 15.50 -25.36
C LEU A 35 26.08 14.76 -25.25
N TYR A 36 26.82 14.70 -26.35
CA TYR A 36 28.19 14.21 -26.34
C TYR A 36 29.14 15.39 -26.14
N ASP A 37 29.79 15.43 -24.98
CA ASP A 37 30.86 16.38 -24.71
C ASP A 37 32.22 15.69 -24.94
N LYS A 38 33.12 16.36 -25.67
CA LYS A 38 34.51 15.92 -25.87
C LYS A 38 35.42 16.32 -24.70
N GLY A 39 34.91 17.13 -23.76
CA GLY A 39 35.62 17.50 -22.54
C GLY A 39 35.82 16.30 -21.63
N ASP A 40 37.04 16.13 -21.15
CA ASP A 40 37.37 15.18 -20.08
C ASP A 40 36.81 15.75 -18.77
N ASN A 41 35.53 15.49 -18.51
CA ASN A 41 34.86 15.97 -17.31
C ASN A 41 34.93 14.86 -16.25
N PRO A 42 35.80 15.00 -15.23
CA PRO A 42 36.09 13.93 -14.26
C PRO A 42 34.90 13.58 -13.34
N THR A 43 33.76 14.24 -13.52
CA THR A 43 32.53 14.04 -12.73
C THR A 43 31.48 13.16 -13.40
N ASN A 44 31.68 12.74 -14.66
CA ASN A 44 30.73 11.87 -15.33
C ASN A 44 30.89 10.42 -14.84
N PRO A 45 29.84 9.80 -14.28
CA PRO A 45 29.91 8.43 -13.80
C PRO A 45 30.08 7.46 -14.97
N LEU A 46 30.91 6.44 -14.78
CA LEU A 46 31.06 5.34 -15.73
C LEU A 46 29.91 4.36 -15.54
N ILE A 47 29.15 4.11 -16.61
CA ILE A 47 28.07 3.12 -16.62
C ILE A 47 28.59 1.84 -17.26
N ALA A 48 28.50 0.73 -16.53
CA ALA A 48 28.88 -0.60 -17.01
C ALA A 48 27.72 -1.59 -16.88
N THR A 49 27.54 -2.44 -17.89
CA THR A 49 26.59 -3.55 -17.82
C THR A 49 27.28 -4.80 -17.30
N ILE A 50 26.68 -5.42 -16.29
CA ILE A 50 27.23 -6.61 -15.63
C ILE A 50 26.52 -7.86 -16.17
N VAL A 51 27.28 -8.93 -16.42
CA VAL A 51 26.73 -10.25 -16.79
C VAL A 51 25.94 -10.83 -15.62
N GLU A 52 24.77 -11.40 -15.91
CA GLU A 52 23.89 -11.99 -14.90
C GLU A 52 24.63 -13.03 -14.03
N GLY A 53 24.40 -12.97 -12.72
CA GLY A 53 25.03 -13.86 -11.73
C GLY A 53 26.45 -13.46 -11.29
N LYS A 54 27.13 -12.54 -11.99
CA LYS A 54 28.53 -12.13 -11.68
C LYS A 54 28.66 -10.80 -10.94
N ARG A 55 27.60 -10.36 -10.26
CA ARG A 55 27.54 -9.03 -9.62
C ARG A 55 28.71 -8.76 -8.68
N LYS A 56 29.05 -9.73 -7.82
CA LYS A 56 30.15 -9.60 -6.86
C LYS A 56 31.51 -9.58 -7.55
N GLU A 57 31.75 -10.52 -8.46
CA GLU A 57 32.99 -10.59 -9.25
C GLU A 57 33.24 -9.32 -10.05
N ALA A 58 32.19 -8.73 -10.64
CA ALA A 58 32.30 -7.50 -11.40
C ALA A 58 32.65 -6.30 -10.52
N VAL A 59 32.06 -6.18 -9.33
CA VAL A 59 32.39 -5.11 -8.37
C VAL A 59 33.81 -5.26 -7.86
N ASP A 60 34.22 -6.48 -7.51
CA ASP A 60 35.58 -6.76 -7.03
C ASP A 60 36.62 -6.43 -8.11
N PHE A 61 36.36 -6.81 -9.36
CA PHE A 61 37.21 -6.48 -10.53
C PHE A 61 37.27 -4.98 -10.79
N LEU A 62 36.13 -4.27 -10.80
CA LEU A 62 36.09 -2.83 -11.03
C LEU A 62 36.78 -2.05 -9.91
N LYS A 63 36.71 -2.54 -8.68
CA LYS A 63 37.41 -1.97 -7.54
C LYS A 63 38.92 -2.15 -7.67
N GLU A 64 39.39 -3.34 -8.04
CA GLU A 64 40.82 -3.60 -8.27
C GLU A 64 41.37 -2.73 -9.42
N LEU A 65 40.61 -2.62 -10.52
CA LEU A 65 40.96 -1.75 -11.64
C LEU A 65 40.98 -0.27 -11.25
N HIS A 66 40.00 0.18 -10.46
CA HIS A 66 39.98 1.54 -9.92
C HIS A 66 41.22 1.81 -9.08
N ASP A 67 41.59 0.91 -8.17
CA ASP A 67 42.75 1.05 -7.30
C ASP A 67 44.08 1.02 -8.09
N GLU A 68 44.15 0.26 -9.19
CA GLU A 68 45.32 0.22 -10.08
C GLU A 68 45.49 1.51 -10.90
N VAL A 69 44.39 2.06 -11.45
CA VAL A 69 44.43 3.23 -12.34
C VAL A 69 44.50 4.55 -11.57
N LEU A 70 43.74 4.67 -10.48
CA LEU A 70 43.57 5.92 -9.72
C LEU A 70 44.34 5.94 -8.39
N GLY A 71 44.85 4.79 -7.93
CA GLY A 71 45.55 4.68 -6.64
C GLY A 71 44.59 4.62 -5.45
N GLN A 72 44.89 5.31 -4.35
CA GLN A 72 44.04 5.34 -3.15
C GLN A 72 42.91 6.38 -3.28
N GLY A 73 41.93 6.09 -4.14
CA GLY A 73 40.67 6.83 -4.22
C GLY A 73 39.52 6.10 -3.51
N GLU A 74 38.43 6.81 -3.20
CA GLU A 74 37.21 6.17 -2.73
C GLU A 74 36.43 5.60 -3.93
N PHE A 75 36.27 4.28 -3.98
CA PHE A 75 35.44 3.61 -4.99
C PHE A 75 33.96 3.79 -4.66
N ASP A 76 33.36 4.87 -5.16
CA ASP A 76 31.92 5.13 -5.07
C ASP A 76 31.19 4.45 -6.24
N TYR A 77 30.15 3.68 -5.91
CA TYR A 77 29.33 3.01 -6.91
C TYR A 77 27.89 2.89 -6.43
N SER A 78 26.97 3.00 -7.39
CA SER A 78 25.56 2.73 -7.20
C SER A 78 25.10 1.72 -8.24
N PHE A 79 24.13 0.91 -7.83
CA PHE A 79 23.41 0.08 -8.79
C PHE A 79 22.16 0.81 -9.26
N VAL A 80 21.88 0.70 -10.54
CA VAL A 80 20.67 1.27 -11.16
C VAL A 80 19.41 0.76 -10.45
N GLU A 81 19.36 -0.48 -9.97
CA GLU A 81 18.18 -0.97 -9.25
C GLU A 81 17.96 -0.26 -7.92
N ASP A 82 19.03 0.16 -7.23
CA ASP A 82 18.94 0.86 -5.97
C ASP A 82 18.57 2.34 -6.18
N GLU A 83 19.02 2.96 -7.26
CA GLU A 83 18.55 4.27 -7.69
C GLU A 83 17.06 4.23 -8.06
N VAL A 84 16.63 3.22 -8.83
CA VAL A 84 15.22 3.02 -9.14
C VAL A 84 14.41 2.81 -7.87
N LYS A 85 14.88 2.02 -6.89
CA LYS A 85 14.18 1.88 -5.59
C LYS A 85 14.02 3.21 -4.86
N LYS A 86 15.06 4.05 -4.84
CA LYS A 86 15.03 5.37 -4.20
C LYS A 86 13.95 6.26 -4.80
N LEU A 87 13.67 6.15 -6.10
CA LEU A 87 12.57 6.88 -6.74
C LEU A 87 11.21 6.58 -6.09
N TYR A 88 11.00 5.37 -5.55
CA TYR A 88 9.72 4.91 -4.95
C TYR A 88 9.70 4.93 -3.42
N ASP A 89 10.72 5.46 -2.75
CA ASP A 89 10.77 5.42 -1.29
C ASP A 89 9.69 6.30 -0.63
N GLU A 90 9.33 7.42 -1.25
CA GLU A 90 8.23 8.27 -0.80
C GLU A 90 6.88 7.55 -0.89
N ASP A 91 6.62 6.89 -2.02
CA ASP A 91 5.41 6.08 -2.24
C ASP A 91 5.28 4.94 -1.21
N LYS A 92 6.39 4.27 -0.90
CA LYS A 92 6.42 3.22 0.13
C LYS A 92 6.11 3.77 1.52
N ARG A 93 6.67 4.93 1.89
CA ARG A 93 6.39 5.58 3.18
C ARG A 93 4.91 5.97 3.28
N ALA A 94 4.36 6.57 2.23
CA ALA A 94 2.93 6.90 2.17
C ALA A 94 2.07 5.64 2.33
N THR A 95 2.42 4.56 1.63
CA THR A 95 1.74 3.26 1.75
C THR A 95 1.76 2.73 3.19
N GLN A 96 2.91 2.79 3.87
CA GLN A 96 3.03 2.36 5.26
C GLN A 96 2.12 3.17 6.21
N ILE A 97 2.04 4.49 5.99
CA ILE A 97 1.15 5.38 6.75
C ILE A 97 -0.31 4.94 6.54
N TYR A 98 -0.74 4.78 5.29
CA TYR A 98 -2.11 4.38 4.97
C TYR A 98 -2.48 3.01 5.56
N VAL A 99 -1.59 2.02 5.45
CA VAL A 99 -1.82 0.68 6.02
C VAL A 99 -1.95 0.75 7.55
N THR A 100 -1.12 1.58 8.20
CA THR A 100 -1.19 1.76 9.66
C THR A 100 -2.51 2.38 10.09
N PHE A 101 -2.95 3.46 9.42
CA PHE A 101 -4.24 4.09 9.70
C PHE A 101 -5.43 3.18 9.40
N ALA A 102 -5.36 2.39 8.32
CA ALA A 102 -6.37 1.39 8.01
C ALA A 102 -6.46 0.32 9.12
N GLY A 103 -5.32 -0.16 9.63
CA GLY A 103 -5.26 -1.08 10.77
C GLY A 103 -5.89 -0.49 12.04
N LEU A 104 -5.57 0.78 12.36
CA LEU A 104 -6.17 1.48 13.49
C LEU A 104 -7.69 1.65 13.32
N ALA A 105 -8.16 2.02 12.14
CA ALA A 105 -9.58 2.16 11.83
C ALA A 105 -10.34 0.83 12.01
N ILE A 106 -9.73 -0.29 11.62
CA ILE A 106 -10.28 -1.64 11.86
C ILE A 106 -10.37 -1.92 13.36
N CYS A 107 -9.31 -1.66 14.13
CA CYS A 107 -9.31 -1.83 15.59
C CYS A 107 -10.42 -1.01 16.26
N ILE A 108 -10.56 0.26 15.90
CA ILE A 108 -11.60 1.16 16.42
C ILE A 108 -12.99 0.66 16.04
N SER A 109 -13.18 0.20 14.79
CA SER A 109 -14.44 -0.38 14.34
C SER A 109 -14.82 -1.63 15.14
N CYS A 110 -13.86 -2.51 15.42
CA CYS A 110 -14.05 -3.69 16.26
C CYS A 110 -14.42 -3.32 17.71
N LEU A 111 -13.86 -2.25 18.27
CA LEU A 111 -14.24 -1.72 19.58
C LEU A 111 -15.65 -1.14 19.58
N GLY A 112 -16.02 -0.38 18.55
CA GLY A 112 -17.39 0.12 18.37
C GLY A 112 -18.42 -1.01 18.30
N LEU A 113 -18.10 -2.07 17.54
CA LEU A 113 -18.90 -3.29 17.46
C LEU A 113 -19.03 -3.99 18.81
N PHE A 114 -17.95 -4.07 19.58
CA PHE A 114 -17.99 -4.61 20.94
C PHE A 114 -18.95 -3.83 21.84
N GLY A 115 -18.89 -2.50 21.80
CA GLY A 115 -19.80 -1.62 22.53
C GLY A 115 -21.26 -1.84 22.14
N LEU A 116 -21.55 -1.90 20.83
CA LEU A 116 -22.88 -2.18 20.30
C LEU A 116 -23.39 -3.56 20.71
N SER A 117 -22.54 -4.60 20.63
CA SER A 117 -22.90 -5.96 21.04
C SER A 117 -23.26 -6.01 22.52
N LEU A 118 -22.49 -5.37 23.41
CA LEU A 118 -22.79 -5.34 24.84
C LEU A 118 -24.11 -4.62 25.15
N TYR A 119 -24.47 -3.61 24.37
CA TYR A 119 -25.74 -2.92 24.49
C TYR A 119 -26.91 -3.78 23.98
N ASP A 120 -26.80 -4.33 22.76
CA ASP A 120 -27.83 -5.19 22.15
C ASP A 120 -28.09 -6.44 23.02
N ILE A 121 -27.03 -7.02 23.61
CA ILE A 121 -27.16 -8.14 24.55
C ILE A 121 -27.97 -7.72 25.78
N ARG A 122 -27.67 -6.58 26.42
CA ARG A 122 -28.41 -6.11 27.60
C ARG A 122 -29.89 -5.82 27.29
N GLN A 123 -30.18 -5.18 26.16
CA GLN A 123 -31.54 -4.82 25.78
C GLN A 123 -32.39 -6.06 25.44
N ARG A 124 -31.80 -7.04 24.75
CA ARG A 124 -32.49 -8.27 24.34
C ARG A 124 -32.36 -9.41 25.36
N TYR A 125 -31.57 -9.25 26.43
CA TYR A 125 -31.32 -10.29 27.42
C TYR A 125 -32.63 -10.81 28.04
N ARG A 126 -33.59 -9.91 28.34
CA ARG A 126 -34.89 -10.28 28.90
C ARG A 126 -35.71 -11.14 27.94
N GLU A 127 -35.78 -10.78 26.66
CA GLU A 127 -36.50 -11.55 25.64
C GLU A 127 -35.83 -12.91 25.37
N ILE A 128 -34.49 -12.93 25.33
CA ILE A 128 -33.69 -14.14 25.09
C ILE A 128 -33.78 -15.08 26.29
N ALA A 129 -33.70 -14.55 27.52
CA ALA A 129 -33.84 -15.33 28.75
C ALA A 129 -35.23 -15.97 28.84
N LEU A 130 -36.30 -15.21 28.58
CA LEU A 130 -37.68 -15.73 28.54
C LEU A 130 -37.85 -16.83 27.48
N ARG A 131 -37.34 -16.62 26.25
CA ARG A 131 -37.38 -17.63 25.19
C ARG A 131 -36.54 -18.87 25.52
N LYS A 132 -35.40 -18.72 26.20
CA LYS A 132 -34.50 -19.82 26.59
C LYS A 132 -35.10 -20.69 27.69
N VAL A 133 -35.86 -20.10 28.63
CA VAL A 133 -36.67 -20.84 29.61
C VAL A 133 -37.79 -21.63 28.91
N ASN A 134 -38.33 -21.11 27.81
CA ASN A 134 -39.28 -21.80 26.93
C ASN A 134 -38.62 -22.71 25.86
N GLY A 135 -37.33 -23.04 25.98
CA GLY A 135 -36.66 -24.03 25.11
C GLY A 135 -36.02 -23.49 23.82
N ALA A 136 -35.95 -22.17 23.61
CA ALA A 136 -35.32 -21.60 22.42
C ALA A 136 -33.79 -21.67 22.45
N THR A 137 -33.19 -22.08 21.33
CA THR A 137 -31.74 -22.29 21.19
C THR A 137 -31.00 -20.96 20.91
N GLY A 138 -29.88 -20.71 21.59
CA GLY A 138 -29.05 -19.50 21.40
C GLY A 138 -28.55 -19.23 19.96
N LYS A 139 -28.66 -20.21 19.05
CA LYS A 139 -28.36 -20.07 17.62
C LYS A 139 -29.24 -19.05 16.91
N GLN A 140 -30.53 -18.93 17.29
CA GLN A 140 -31.46 -17.99 16.64
C GLN A 140 -31.09 -16.52 16.90
N VAL A 141 -30.56 -16.24 18.10
CA VAL A 141 -30.10 -14.90 18.48
C VAL A 141 -28.86 -14.50 17.71
N ALA A 142 -27.89 -15.42 17.60
CA ALA A 142 -26.67 -15.20 16.83
C ALA A 142 -26.97 -14.92 15.35
N LEU A 143 -27.89 -15.68 14.75
CA LEU A 143 -28.28 -15.50 13.34
C LEU A 143 -28.90 -14.12 13.08
N LEU A 144 -29.74 -13.64 14.00
CA LEU A 144 -30.43 -12.35 13.86
C LEU A 144 -29.44 -11.18 13.97
N LEU A 145 -28.46 -11.27 14.88
CA LEU A 145 -27.36 -10.30 15.01
C LEU A 145 -26.47 -10.27 13.75
N VAL A 146 -26.06 -11.43 13.25
CA VAL A 146 -25.24 -11.53 12.02
C VAL A 146 -25.97 -10.92 10.83
N ARG A 147 -27.27 -11.20 10.66
CA ARG A 147 -28.05 -10.68 9.52
C ARG A 147 -28.17 -9.16 9.55
N LYS A 148 -28.49 -8.58 10.72
CA LYS A 148 -28.52 -7.12 10.90
C LYS A 148 -27.16 -6.51 10.57
N TYR A 149 -26.09 -7.15 11.00
CA TYR A 149 -24.73 -6.67 10.76
C TYR A 149 -24.32 -6.72 9.28
N LEU A 150 -24.64 -7.82 8.57
CA LEU A 150 -24.37 -7.93 7.13
C LEU A 150 -25.09 -6.84 6.33
N TYR A 151 -26.30 -6.45 6.72
CA TYR A 151 -27.01 -5.33 6.08
C TYR A 151 -26.28 -4.00 6.27
N ILE A 152 -25.83 -3.69 7.50
CA ILE A 152 -25.09 -2.46 7.79
C ILE A 152 -23.75 -2.46 7.05
N LEU A 153 -23.04 -3.58 7.04
CA LEU A 153 -21.77 -3.72 6.32
C LEU A 153 -21.96 -3.56 4.81
N GLY A 154 -22.99 -4.18 4.23
CA GLY A 154 -23.31 -4.03 2.81
C GLY A 154 -23.66 -2.59 2.43
N ALA A 155 -24.45 -1.90 3.26
CA ALA A 155 -24.77 -0.49 3.05
C ALA A 155 -23.52 0.41 3.15
N ALA A 156 -22.64 0.16 4.11
CA ALA A 156 -21.38 0.87 4.24
C ALA A 156 -20.49 0.66 2.99
N PHE A 157 -20.40 -0.56 2.47
CA PHE A 157 -19.65 -0.86 1.26
C PHE A 157 -20.23 -0.22 0.00
N ALA A 158 -21.56 -0.15 -0.11
CA ALA A 158 -22.21 0.53 -1.22
C ALA A 158 -21.84 2.02 -1.32
N VAL A 159 -21.53 2.66 -0.18
CA VAL A 159 -21.03 4.05 -0.14
C VAL A 159 -19.51 4.10 -0.26
N ALA A 160 -18.79 3.14 0.32
CA ALA A 160 -17.33 3.13 0.31
C ALA A 160 -16.74 2.92 -1.10
N ILE A 161 -17.35 2.06 -1.93
CA ILE A 161 -16.88 1.79 -3.30
C ILE A 161 -16.85 3.05 -4.17
N PRO A 162 -17.94 3.81 -4.37
CA PRO A 162 -17.92 5.00 -5.22
C PRO A 162 -17.00 6.09 -4.64
N LEU A 163 -16.94 6.23 -3.32
CA LEU A 163 -16.04 7.18 -2.67
C LEU A 163 -14.57 6.83 -2.91
N ALA A 164 -14.20 5.56 -2.71
CA ALA A 164 -12.85 5.09 -2.96
C ALA A 164 -12.48 5.22 -4.44
N TYR A 165 -13.39 4.87 -5.36
CA TYR A 165 -13.18 5.05 -6.79
C TYR A 165 -12.90 6.52 -7.15
N TYR A 166 -13.69 7.45 -6.60
CA TYR A 166 -13.49 8.88 -6.80
C TYR A 166 -12.11 9.36 -6.31
N ILE A 167 -11.72 8.97 -5.08
CA ILE A 167 -10.43 9.35 -4.50
C ILE A 167 -9.26 8.78 -5.32
N ILE A 168 -9.35 7.52 -5.76
CA ILE A 168 -8.31 6.90 -6.58
C ILE A 168 -8.19 7.64 -7.92
N HIS A 169 -9.31 7.99 -8.55
CA HIS A 169 -9.31 8.69 -9.82
C HIS A 169 -8.72 10.10 -9.71
N ASP A 170 -9.06 10.82 -8.64
CA ASP A 170 -8.49 12.15 -8.36
C ASP A 170 -6.99 12.07 -8.06
N TYR A 171 -6.58 11.13 -7.20
CA TYR A 171 -5.17 10.93 -6.84
C TYR A 171 -4.30 10.53 -8.04
N THR A 172 -4.81 9.67 -8.92
CA THR A 172 -4.09 9.20 -10.11
C THR A 172 -4.32 10.07 -11.34
N LYS A 173 -4.97 11.24 -11.20
CA LYS A 173 -5.34 12.09 -12.33
C LYS A 173 -4.13 12.52 -13.15
N ASP A 174 -3.08 12.97 -12.47
CA ASP A 174 -1.86 13.52 -13.06
C ASP A 174 -0.83 12.45 -13.42
N PHE A 175 -1.15 11.17 -13.19
CA PHE A 175 -0.22 10.08 -13.44
C PHE A 175 -0.18 9.76 -14.92
N THR A 176 1.02 9.72 -15.50
CA THR A 176 1.19 9.40 -16.93
C THR A 176 0.97 7.91 -17.20
N VAL A 177 1.37 7.05 -16.26
CA VAL A 177 0.98 5.63 -16.26
C VAL A 177 0.11 5.33 -15.05
N LYS A 178 -1.10 4.83 -15.34
CA LYS A 178 -2.11 4.47 -14.35
C LYS A 178 -2.22 2.96 -14.28
N ALA A 179 -2.18 2.42 -13.08
CA ALA A 179 -2.59 1.04 -12.87
C ALA A 179 -4.10 0.94 -13.17
N PRO A 180 -4.57 -0.08 -13.92
CA PRO A 180 -5.98 -0.29 -14.11
C PRO A 180 -6.64 -0.58 -12.75
N VAL A 181 -7.63 0.23 -12.37
CA VAL A 181 -8.42 0.00 -11.15
C VAL A 181 -9.39 -1.12 -11.43
N GLY A 182 -8.97 -2.35 -11.16
CA GLY A 182 -9.80 -3.53 -11.33
C GLY A 182 -10.84 -3.68 -10.22
N VAL A 183 -11.93 -4.38 -10.53
CA VAL A 183 -12.99 -4.71 -9.58
C VAL A 183 -12.49 -5.68 -8.50
N ASP A 184 -11.43 -6.43 -8.80
CA ASP A 184 -10.74 -7.36 -7.92
C ASP A 184 -10.26 -6.72 -6.61
N ILE A 185 -9.78 -5.47 -6.66
CA ILE A 185 -9.32 -4.75 -5.46
C ILE A 185 -10.49 -4.52 -4.49
N PHE A 186 -11.65 -4.11 -5.01
CA PHE A 186 -12.85 -3.89 -4.19
C PHE A 186 -13.42 -5.20 -3.64
N ILE A 187 -13.43 -6.26 -4.45
CA ILE A 187 -13.89 -7.59 -4.02
C ILE A 187 -12.97 -8.13 -2.92
N THR A 188 -11.66 -8.03 -3.09
CA THR A 188 -10.68 -8.51 -2.12
C THR A 188 -10.77 -7.73 -0.82
N GLY A 189 -10.91 -6.40 -0.89
CA GLY A 189 -11.16 -5.55 0.26
C GLY A 189 -12.45 -5.92 1.00
N PHE A 190 -13.55 -6.15 0.26
CA PHE A 190 -14.82 -6.58 0.83
C PHE A 190 -14.70 -7.91 1.57
N ILE A 191 -14.09 -8.91 0.94
CA ILE A 191 -13.90 -10.24 1.53
C ILE A 191 -13.04 -10.15 2.79
N LEU A 192 -11.92 -9.40 2.75
CA LEU A 192 -11.06 -9.20 3.93
C LEU A 192 -11.82 -8.55 5.08
N THR A 193 -12.52 -7.44 4.84
CA THR A 193 -13.29 -6.76 5.88
C THR A 193 -14.42 -7.65 6.42
N LEU A 194 -15.09 -8.39 5.54
CA LEU A 194 -16.13 -9.35 5.92
C LEU A 194 -15.58 -10.43 6.85
N ILE A 195 -14.42 -11.04 6.52
CA ILE A 195 -13.77 -12.08 7.34
C ILE A 195 -13.40 -11.53 8.71
N ILE A 196 -12.71 -10.38 8.76
CA ILE A 196 -12.26 -9.76 10.03
C ILE A 196 -13.47 -9.42 10.89
N SER A 197 -14.50 -8.86 10.28
CA SER A 197 -15.66 -8.39 11.01
C SER A 197 -16.57 -9.52 11.49
N LEU A 198 -16.85 -10.51 10.65
CA LEU A 198 -17.59 -11.71 11.07
C LEU A 198 -16.81 -12.50 12.11
N GLY A 199 -15.50 -12.64 11.95
CA GLY A 199 -14.62 -13.29 12.94
C GLY A 199 -14.74 -12.61 14.31
N THR A 200 -14.68 -11.28 14.33
CA THR A 200 -14.83 -10.47 15.55
C THR A 200 -16.21 -10.66 16.17
N LEU A 201 -17.29 -10.57 15.37
CA LEU A 201 -18.66 -10.73 15.85
C LEU A 201 -18.91 -12.14 16.41
N LEU A 202 -18.47 -13.18 15.71
CA LEU A 202 -18.60 -14.57 16.16
C LEU A 202 -17.84 -14.81 17.47
N TRP A 203 -16.64 -14.23 17.61
CA TRP A 203 -15.87 -14.30 18.84
C TRP A 203 -16.59 -13.60 20.00
N GLN A 204 -17.12 -12.40 19.78
CA GLN A 204 -17.90 -11.64 20.76
C GLN A 204 -19.16 -12.39 21.19
N VAL A 205 -19.95 -12.91 20.25
CA VAL A 205 -21.18 -13.67 20.54
C VAL A 205 -20.84 -14.95 21.32
N ARG A 206 -19.81 -15.70 20.91
CA ARG A 206 -19.37 -16.90 21.66
C ARG A 206 -18.94 -16.55 23.09
N ARG A 207 -18.17 -15.47 23.26
CA ARG A 207 -17.74 -15.01 24.58
C ARG A 207 -18.93 -14.58 25.44
N ALA A 208 -19.88 -13.85 24.89
CA ALA A 208 -21.09 -13.42 25.58
C ALA A 208 -21.99 -14.58 26.01
N VAL A 209 -22.18 -15.59 25.16
CA VAL A 209 -23.00 -16.78 25.48
C VAL A 209 -22.35 -17.66 26.55
N ARG A 210 -21.01 -17.62 26.69
CA ARG A 210 -20.25 -18.33 27.74
C ARG A 210 -20.29 -17.62 29.10
N ILE A 211 -20.69 -16.35 29.16
CA ILE A 211 -20.89 -15.66 30.45
C ILE A 211 -22.16 -16.25 31.08
N ASN A 212 -21.95 -16.92 32.21
CA ASN A 212 -22.96 -17.72 32.89
C ASN A 212 -24.14 -16.84 33.36
N PRO A 213 -25.40 -17.10 32.92
CA PRO A 213 -26.56 -16.27 33.28
C PRO A 213 -26.81 -16.13 34.78
N ALA A 214 -26.35 -17.10 35.56
CA ALA A 214 -26.52 -17.16 37.01
C ALA A 214 -25.73 -16.09 37.79
N LEU A 215 -24.71 -15.46 37.18
CA LEU A 215 -23.85 -14.47 37.86
C LEU A 215 -24.45 -13.05 37.89
N ILE A 216 -25.50 -12.76 37.11
CA ILE A 216 -26.05 -11.40 36.95
C ILE A 216 -27.40 -11.22 37.66
N MET A 217 -28.14 -12.29 37.95
CA MET A 217 -29.46 -12.21 38.64
C MET A 217 -29.37 -11.96 40.17
N LYS A 218 -28.19 -11.59 40.70
CA LYS A 218 -28.00 -11.24 42.12
C LYS A 218 -27.70 -9.74 42.35
N SER A 219 -28.15 -8.86 41.45
CA SER A 219 -28.16 -7.41 41.67
C SER A 219 -29.40 -6.76 41.09
#